data_AF-A0A3D2MZY0-F1
#
_entry.id   AF-A0A3D2MZY0-F1
#
_cell.length_a   1.000
_cell.length_b   1.000
_cell.length_c   1.000
_cell.angle_alpha   90.00
_cell.angle_beta   90.00
_cell.angle_gamma   90.00
#
_symmetry.space_group_name_H-M   'P 1'
#
loop_
_entity.id
_entity.type
_entity.pdbx_description
1 polymer ?
#
loop_
_entity_poly.entity_id
_entity_poly.type
_entity_poly.pdbx_seq_one_letter_code
_entity_poly.pdbx_strand_id
1 'polypeptide(L)'
;GRGKLTASGLDAIPKTPWDLVINGLSSGWQEGFPDIAIPALAAAASAYDLIYSDQPTAFIQWSDNRGFKKTSDGLGMLIEQAADSYAIWHGERPETAGVLADLRT
;
A
#
# COMPACT_ATOMS: atom_id res chain seq x y z
N GLY A 1 -22.30 -0.36 -3.72
CA GLY A 1 -22.53 0.13 -5.09
C GLY A 1 -21.21 0.11 -5.84
N ARG A 2 -21.22 -0.10 -7.17
CA ARG A 2 -19.98 -0.07 -7.96
C ARG A 2 -19.63 1.38 -8.31
N GLY A 3 -18.39 1.80 -8.01
CA GLY A 3 -17.87 3.12 -8.39
C GLY A 3 -17.46 3.19 -9.87
N LYS A 4 -17.09 4.38 -10.34
CA LYS A 4 -16.50 4.57 -11.67
C LYS A 4 -15.08 4.03 -11.69
N LEU A 5 -14.76 3.12 -12.61
CA LEU A 5 -13.40 2.63 -12.85
C LEU A 5 -12.83 3.30 -14.11
N THR A 6 -11.57 3.72 -14.03
CA THR A 6 -10.81 4.29 -15.16
C THR A 6 -9.41 3.71 -15.16
N ALA A 7 -8.77 3.67 -16.34
CA ALA A 7 -7.39 3.25 -16.52
C ALA A 7 -6.63 4.27 -17.37
N SER A 8 -5.34 4.43 -17.12
CA SER A 8 -4.44 5.31 -17.87
C SER A 8 -3.01 4.77 -17.82
N GLY A 9 -2.14 5.26 -18.71
CA GLY A 9 -0.70 5.16 -18.52
C GLY A 9 -0.22 6.03 -17.35
N LEU A 10 1.03 5.84 -16.93
CA LEU A 10 1.68 6.65 -15.89
C LEU A 10 1.85 8.12 -16.30
N ASP A 11 1.94 8.38 -17.60
CA ASP A 11 2.03 9.69 -18.24
C ASP A 11 0.69 10.41 -18.39
N ALA A 12 -0.43 9.71 -18.17
CA ALA A 12 -1.78 10.19 -18.36
C ALA A 12 -2.64 10.13 -17.08
N ILE A 13 -2.01 10.12 -15.91
CA ILE A 13 -2.70 10.14 -14.61
C ILE A 13 -3.53 11.43 -14.48
N PRO A 14 -4.85 11.33 -14.19
CA PRO A 14 -5.68 12.51 -13.99
C PRO A 14 -5.13 13.48 -12.94
N LYS A 15 -5.13 14.78 -13.27
CA LYS A 15 -4.66 15.87 -12.40
C LYS A 15 -5.71 16.29 -11.36
N THR A 16 -6.21 15.32 -10.61
CA THR A 16 -7.11 15.51 -9.47
C THR A 16 -6.36 15.16 -8.18
N PRO A 17 -6.70 15.76 -7.02
CA PRO A 17 -6.21 15.28 -5.75
C PRO A 17 -6.58 13.81 -5.54
N TRP A 18 -5.61 13.01 -5.09
CA TRP A 18 -5.81 11.61 -4.72
C TRP A 18 -5.78 11.44 -3.20
N ASP A 19 -6.76 10.73 -2.66
CA ASP A 19 -6.85 10.42 -1.22
C ASP A 19 -6.06 9.16 -0.84
N LEU A 20 -5.93 8.21 -1.77
CA LEU A 20 -5.24 6.95 -1.57
C LEU A 20 -4.49 6.56 -2.84
N VAL A 21 -3.21 6.20 -2.68
CA VAL A 21 -2.37 5.64 -3.74
C VAL A 21 -1.89 4.26 -3.28
N ILE A 22 -2.10 3.24 -4.11
CA ILE A 22 -1.69 1.87 -3.82
C ILE A 22 -0.65 1.43 -4.85
N ASN A 23 0.55 1.07 -4.41
CA ASN A 23 1.54 0.44 -5.27
C ASN A 23 1.24 -1.06 -5.42
N GLY A 24 0.70 -1.44 -6.58
CA GLY A 24 0.41 -2.84 -6.93
C GLY A 24 1.47 -3.50 -7.81
N LEU A 25 2.64 -2.89 -7.98
CA LEU A 25 3.72 -3.46 -8.81
C LEU A 25 4.47 -4.54 -8.04
N SER A 26 4.76 -5.67 -8.69
CA SER A 26 5.42 -6.82 -8.07
C SER A 26 6.94 -6.68 -7.92
N SER A 27 7.56 -5.74 -8.64
CA SER A 27 9.01 -5.50 -8.56
C SER A 27 9.32 -4.39 -7.57
N GLY A 28 9.99 -4.75 -6.48
CA GLY A 28 10.68 -3.78 -5.62
C GLY A 28 11.80 -3.14 -6.44
N TRP A 29 11.65 -1.86 -6.76
CA TRP A 29 12.61 -1.16 -7.60
C TRP A 29 13.97 -1.06 -6.89
N GLN A 30 14.95 -1.84 -7.34
CA GLN A 30 16.32 -1.76 -6.80
C GLN A 30 16.96 -0.39 -7.07
N GLU A 31 16.56 0.26 -8.16
CA GLU A 31 17.03 1.59 -8.55
C GLU A 31 16.20 2.74 -7.95
N GLY A 32 15.24 2.43 -7.06
CA GLY A 32 14.32 3.40 -6.48
C GLY A 32 12.99 3.50 -7.24
N PHE A 33 11.95 3.98 -6.57
CA PHE A 33 10.62 4.11 -7.16
C PHE A 33 10.66 5.18 -8.27
N PRO A 34 10.11 4.92 -9.47
CA PRO A 34 10.15 5.88 -10.57
C PRO A 34 9.50 7.19 -10.13
N ASP A 35 10.03 8.33 -10.58
CA ASP A 35 9.41 9.62 -10.30
C ASP A 35 8.11 9.76 -11.11
N ILE A 36 7.04 9.21 -10.56
CA ILE A 36 5.70 9.32 -11.12
C ILE A 36 5.20 10.72 -10.78
N ALA A 37 4.84 11.47 -11.82
CA ALA A 37 4.18 12.75 -11.68
C ALA A 37 2.72 12.57 -11.19
N ILE A 38 2.55 12.20 -9.91
CA ILE A 38 1.23 12.27 -9.26
C ILE A 38 0.90 13.76 -9.09
N PRO A 39 -0.10 14.29 -9.81
CA PRO A 39 -0.19 15.74 -10.02
C PRO A 39 -0.77 16.50 -8.83
N ALA A 40 -1.47 15.84 -7.91
CA ALA A 40 -2.03 16.43 -6.70
C ALA A 40 -2.34 15.35 -5.64
N LEU A 41 -2.01 15.64 -4.38
CA LEU A 41 -2.43 14.84 -3.22
C LEU A 41 -3.50 15.60 -2.44
N ALA A 42 -4.49 14.89 -1.92
CA ALA A 42 -5.37 15.46 -0.91
C ALA A 42 -4.59 15.72 0.40
N ALA A 43 -5.07 16.64 1.25
CA ALA A 43 -4.36 17.03 2.48
C ALA A 43 -4.13 15.87 3.48
N ALA A 44 -4.95 14.82 3.41
CA ALA A 44 -4.85 13.63 4.24
C ALA A 44 -4.53 12.37 3.40
N ALA A 45 -3.88 12.54 2.24
CA ALA A 45 -3.57 11.43 1.34
C ALA A 45 -2.76 10.34 2.04
N SER A 46 -3.07 9.09 1.74
CA SER A 46 -2.37 7.91 2.25
C SER A 46 -1.73 7.13 1.11
N ALA A 47 -0.60 6.49 1.38
CA ALA A 47 0.05 5.57 0.46
C ALA A 47 0.10 4.15 1.05
N TYR A 48 -0.15 3.15 0.21
CA TYR A 48 -0.10 1.74 0.60
C TYR A 48 0.75 0.94 -0.38
N ASP A 49 1.78 0.26 0.10
CA ASP A 49 2.58 -0.65 -0.72
C ASP A 49 2.05 -2.08 -0.57
N LEU A 50 1.87 -2.83 -1.66
CA LEU A 50 1.63 -4.27 -1.55
C LEU A 50 2.91 -5.05 -1.20
N ILE A 51 4.08 -4.46 -1.46
CA ILE A 51 5.37 -5.01 -1.03
C ILE A 51 5.58 -4.73 0.46
N TYR A 52 6.28 -5.62 1.15
CA TYR A 52 6.75 -5.44 2.53
C TYR A 52 8.22 -5.84 2.63
N SER A 53 8.95 -5.22 3.54
CA SER A 53 10.35 -5.52 3.84
C SER A 53 10.74 -5.04 5.24
N ASP A 54 11.87 -5.52 5.75
CA ASP A 54 12.41 -5.11 7.06
C ASP A 54 12.78 -3.63 7.11
N GLN A 55 13.08 -3.04 5.96
CA GLN A 55 13.33 -1.61 5.79
C GLN A 55 12.21 -0.98 4.94
N PRO A 56 11.98 0.35 5.04
CA PRO A 56 11.01 1.02 4.17
C PRO A 56 11.30 0.74 2.69
N THR A 57 10.30 0.30 1.94
CA THR A 57 10.43 0.06 0.49
C THR A 57 10.72 1.36 -0.25
N ALA A 58 11.21 1.27 -1.49
CA ALA A 58 11.42 2.45 -2.33
C ALA A 58 10.14 3.29 -2.52
N PHE A 59 8.97 2.66 -2.57
CA PHE A 59 7.69 3.37 -2.67
C PHE A 59 7.30 4.06 -1.37
N ILE A 60 7.53 3.44 -0.21
CA ILE A 60 7.29 4.08 1.09
C ILE A 60 8.19 5.30 1.24
N GLN A 61 9.49 5.16 0.95
CA GLN A 61 10.43 6.28 0.98
C GLN A 61 10.01 7.42 0.02
N TRP A 62 9.60 7.07 -1.20
CA TRP A 62 9.08 8.04 -2.17
C TRP A 62 7.82 8.74 -1.66
N SER A 63 6.93 8.01 -1.00
CA SER A 63 5.66 8.54 -0.45
C SER A 63 5.92 9.49 0.73
N ASP A 64 6.80 9.13 1.66
CA ASP A 64 7.18 9.97 2.79
C ASP A 64 7.78 11.30 2.29
N ASN A 65 8.68 11.23 1.30
CA ASN A 65 9.30 12.41 0.67
C ASN A 65 8.30 13.31 -0.07
N ARG A 66 7.17 12.75 -0.53
CA ARG A 66 6.13 13.48 -1.27
C ARG A 66 5.05 14.07 -0.36
N GLY A 67 5.14 13.86 0.95
CA GLY A 67 4.25 14.46 1.94
C GLY A 67 2.93 13.73 2.14
N PHE A 68 2.85 12.43 1.82
CA PHE A 68 1.72 11.62 2.23
C PHE A 68 1.57 11.64 3.75
N LYS A 69 0.33 11.75 4.25
CA LYS A 69 0.07 11.87 5.69
C LYS A 69 0.24 10.54 6.43
N LYS A 70 -0.03 9.43 5.74
CA LYS A 70 0.11 8.07 6.25
C LYS A 70 0.71 7.19 5.17
N THR A 71 1.64 6.33 5.57
CA THR A 71 2.25 5.32 4.73
C THR A 71 2.16 3.96 5.43
N SER A 72 1.94 2.89 4.67
CA SER A 72 1.85 1.52 5.18
C SER A 72 2.28 0.55 4.10
N ASP A 73 2.94 -0.53 4.49
CA ASP A 73 3.37 -1.58 3.56
C ASP A 73 2.44 -2.81 3.61
N GLY A 74 2.81 -3.84 2.85
CA GLY A 74 2.00 -5.02 2.64
C GLY A 74 1.98 -6.01 3.81
N LEU A 75 2.71 -5.78 4.91
CA LEU A 75 2.81 -6.77 5.99
C LEU A 75 1.46 -6.98 6.68
N GLY A 76 0.71 -5.90 6.89
CA GLY A 76 -0.66 -6.00 7.40
C GLY A 76 -1.56 -6.82 6.45
N MET A 77 -1.49 -6.56 5.14
CA MET A 77 -2.23 -7.34 4.15
C MET A 77 -1.85 -8.82 4.19
N LEU A 78 -0.56 -9.16 4.28
CA LEU A 78 -0.06 -10.53 4.38
C LEU A 78 -0.68 -11.28 5.57
N ILE A 79 -0.80 -10.61 6.72
CA ILE A 79 -1.33 -11.22 7.94
C ILE A 79 -2.85 -11.33 7.85
N GLU A 80 -3.54 -10.26 7.46
CA GLU A 80 -5.00 -10.23 7.43
C GLU A 80 -5.58 -11.23 6.43
N GLN A 81 -4.96 -11.40 5.26
CA GLN A 81 -5.39 -12.43 4.29
C GLN A 81 -5.17 -13.86 4.82
N ALA A 82 -4.13 -14.08 5.63
CA ALA A 82 -3.87 -15.37 6.25
C ALA A 82 -4.92 -15.67 7.33
N ALA A 83 -5.31 -14.66 8.11
CA ALA A 83 -6.37 -14.77 9.09
C ALA A 83 -7.73 -15.08 8.45
N ASP A 84 -8.04 -14.48 7.29
CA ASP A 84 -9.25 -14.79 6.54
C ASP A 84 -9.22 -16.24 5.99
N SER A 85 -8.07 -16.69 5.48
CA SER A 85 -7.89 -18.09 5.05
C SER A 85 -8.02 -19.07 6.22
N TYR A 86 -7.45 -18.73 7.38
CA TYR A 86 -7.59 -19.51 8.61
C TYR A 86 -9.06 -19.62 9.03
N ALA A 87 -9.82 -18.52 8.98
CA ALA A 87 -11.24 -18.52 9.29
C ALA A 87 -12.05 -19.42 8.35
N ILE A 88 -11.69 -19.47 7.06
CA ILE A 88 -12.33 -20.38 6.10
C ILE A 88 -12.09 -21.85 6.47
N TRP A 89 -10.87 -22.20 6.90
CA TRP A 89 -10.52 -23.59 7.21
C TRP A 89 -10.94 -24.07 8.59
N HIS A 90 -10.93 -23.17 9.57
CA HIS A 90 -11.10 -23.53 10.98
C HIS A 90 -12.39 -22.98 11.60
N GLY A 91 -13.13 -22.13 10.89
CA GLY A 91 -14.41 -21.57 11.35
C GLY A 91 -14.27 -20.47 12.41
N GLU A 92 -13.06 -20.06 12.75
CA GLU A 92 -12.77 -18.96 13.67
C GLU A 92 -11.71 -18.03 13.11
N ARG A 93 -11.86 -16.72 13.33
CA ARG A 93 -10.88 -15.73 12.87
C ARG A 93 -9.90 -15.40 13.99
N PRO A 94 -8.57 -15.56 13.77
CA PRO A 94 -7.58 -15.26 14.79
C PRO A 94 -7.41 -13.75 14.98
N GLU A 95 -6.88 -13.37 16.15
CA GLU A 95 -6.36 -12.03 16.45
C GLU A 95 -5.03 -11.83 15.72
N THR A 96 -4.81 -10.66 15.12
CA THR A 96 -3.69 -10.40 14.20
C THR A 96 -2.70 -9.33 14.69
N ALA A 97 -3.06 -8.52 15.69
CA ALA A 97 -2.20 -7.46 16.20
C ALA A 97 -0.94 -8.02 16.85
N GLY A 98 -1.04 -9.13 17.60
CA GLY A 98 0.14 -9.82 18.17
C GLY A 98 1.10 -10.30 17.08
N VAL A 99 0.57 -10.94 16.03
CA VAL A 99 1.37 -11.44 14.91
C VAL A 99 2.06 -10.30 14.16
N LEU A 100 1.37 -9.18 13.95
CA LEU A 100 1.95 -8.00 13.31
C LEU A 100 3.08 -7.39 14.16
N ALA A 101 2.91 -7.34 15.47
CA ALA A 101 3.94 -6.85 16.37
C ALA A 101 5.19 -7.75 16.35
N ASP A 102 4.99 -9.07 16.37
CA ASP A 102 6.09 -10.05 16.36
C ASP A 102 6.88 -10.04 15.04
N LEU A 103 6.24 -9.76 13.90
CA LEU A 103 6.91 -9.68 12.60
C LEU A 103 7.57 -8.31 12.32
N ARG A 104 7.40 -7.33 13.21
CA ARG A 104 7.95 -5.97 13.09
C ARG A 104 9.16 -5.71 13.98
N THR A 105 9.61 -6.70 14.75
CA THR A 105 10.82 -6.64 15.58
C THR A 105 12.09 -6.71 14.75
#